data_AF-A0A258CLS3-F1
#
_entry.id   AF-A0A258CLS3-F1
#
_cell.length_a   1.000
_cell.length_b   1.000
_cell.length_c   1.000
_cell.angle_alpha   90.00
_cell.angle_beta   90.00
_cell.angle_gamma   90.00
#
_symmetry.space_group_name_H-M   'P 1'
#
loop_
_entity.id
_entity.type
_entity.pdbx_description
1 polymer ?
#
loop_
_entity_poly.entity_id
_entity_poly.type
_entity_poly.pdbx_seq_one_letter_code
_entity_poly.pdbx_strand_id
1 'polypeptide(L)'
;MEFMRFGPKAMQDLRNAEAAIVAALPDALDAFYSQISAFPETKAFFKTPDHVKSAKARQNSHWDRLAKGQFDQSYVEAVTKVGKIHARIGLEPRWYIGGYALLLEKLIANVLAERWPKGRFGGAIPGAAERGAELGAIVKAALIDMDYSISVYLEASEAARLETEAHARRVEEAQAAEREKAVSQVSAGMNALAKGDLTYRMPADIPAEYAKIRDDFNQAMERLEGMVSTIKATSDSIAQSSQEINSGAEDLSLRTEQQAAALEETAATTEQLAASVKTSAHASRQSVALADEATNVADTGGVIIQDAIAAMSRIEEGSKKISEITTVIDGII
;
A
#
# COMPACT_ATOMS: atom_id res chain seq x y z
N MET A 1 36.58 -45.91 0.42
CA MET A 1 37.41 -47.15 0.34
C MET A 1 37.65 -47.76 1.71
N GLU A 2 37.87 -46.96 2.75
CA GLU A 2 38.05 -47.44 4.13
C GLU A 2 36.87 -48.27 4.66
N PHE A 3 35.64 -47.82 4.45
CA PHE A 3 34.42 -48.59 4.80
C PHE A 3 34.41 -50.01 4.20
N MET A 4 34.88 -50.16 2.96
CA MET A 4 34.97 -51.46 2.26
C MET A 4 36.25 -52.24 2.63
N ARG A 5 37.10 -51.71 3.52
CA ARG A 5 38.44 -52.24 3.85
C ARG A 5 39.32 -52.44 2.61
N PHE A 6 39.12 -51.62 1.58
CA PHE A 6 39.87 -51.67 0.33
C PHE A 6 41.14 -50.80 0.46
N GLY A 7 42.15 -51.33 1.15
CA GLY A 7 43.44 -50.67 1.43
C GLY A 7 44.62 -51.24 0.64
N PRO A 8 45.88 -50.95 1.06
CA PRO A 8 47.09 -51.38 0.34
C PRO A 8 47.18 -52.87 0.03
N LYS A 9 46.78 -53.73 0.97
CA LYS A 9 46.76 -55.19 0.77
C LYS A 9 45.79 -55.61 -0.34
N ALA A 10 44.57 -55.09 -0.32
CA ALA A 10 43.56 -55.39 -1.35
C ALA A 10 44.02 -54.91 -2.74
N MET A 11 44.67 -53.74 -2.82
CA MET A 11 45.28 -53.27 -4.07
C MET A 11 46.42 -54.17 -4.56
N GLN A 12 47.24 -54.69 -3.64
CA GLN A 12 48.30 -55.63 -4.00
C GLN A 12 47.72 -56.97 -4.49
N ASP A 13 46.68 -57.49 -3.83
CA ASP A 13 46.00 -58.71 -4.25
C ASP A 13 45.36 -58.55 -5.64
N LEU A 14 44.82 -57.37 -5.94
CA LEU A 14 44.29 -57.03 -7.26
C LEU A 14 45.39 -57.00 -8.34
N ARG A 15 46.53 -56.34 -8.05
CA ARG A 15 47.71 -56.32 -8.95
C ARG A 15 48.26 -57.71 -9.20
N ASN A 16 48.29 -58.55 -8.17
CA ASN A 16 48.74 -59.93 -8.32
C ASN A 16 47.87 -60.65 -9.36
N ALA A 17 46.58 -60.37 -9.45
CA ALA A 17 45.64 -60.93 -10.41
C ALA A 17 45.60 -60.21 -11.78
N GLU A 18 46.39 -59.15 -11.98
CA GLU A 18 46.32 -58.29 -13.17
C GLU A 18 46.43 -59.07 -14.48
N ALA A 19 47.45 -59.93 -14.62
CA ALA A 19 47.67 -60.70 -15.84
C ALA A 19 46.46 -61.57 -16.21
N ALA A 20 45.87 -62.23 -15.20
CA ALA A 20 44.70 -63.08 -15.38
C ALA A 20 43.44 -62.27 -15.75
N ILE A 21 43.25 -61.11 -15.13
CA ILE A 21 42.14 -60.20 -15.43
C ILE A 21 42.26 -59.69 -16.87
N VAL A 22 43.44 -59.22 -17.27
CA VAL A 22 43.68 -58.68 -18.63
C VAL A 22 43.53 -59.77 -19.69
N ALA A 23 44.02 -60.98 -19.43
CA ALA A 23 43.87 -62.12 -20.34
C ALA A 23 42.40 -62.55 -20.51
N ALA A 24 41.60 -62.48 -19.44
CA ALA A 24 40.19 -62.85 -19.45
C ALA A 24 39.27 -61.79 -20.10
N LEU A 25 39.72 -60.54 -20.19
CA LEU A 25 38.88 -59.41 -20.53
C LEU A 25 38.29 -59.43 -21.96
N PRO A 26 39.03 -59.84 -23.02
CA PRO A 26 38.46 -59.90 -24.37
C PRO A 26 37.23 -60.82 -24.47
N ASP A 27 37.33 -62.05 -23.96
CA ASP A 27 36.23 -63.02 -23.94
C ASP A 27 35.05 -62.52 -23.10
N ALA A 28 35.35 -61.95 -21.92
CA ALA A 28 34.34 -61.41 -21.03
C ALA A 28 33.57 -60.23 -21.65
N LEU A 29 34.26 -59.34 -22.38
CA LEU A 29 33.64 -58.24 -23.12
C LEU A 29 32.84 -58.73 -24.33
N ASP A 30 33.30 -59.75 -25.05
CA ASP A 30 32.56 -60.33 -26.15
C ASP A 30 31.22 -60.92 -25.68
N ALA A 31 31.23 -61.68 -24.58
CA ALA A 31 30.02 -62.19 -23.95
C ALA A 31 29.09 -61.06 -23.49
N PHE A 32 29.63 -60.03 -22.85
CA PHE A 32 28.88 -58.86 -22.38
C PHE A 32 28.18 -58.11 -23.53
N TYR A 33 28.89 -57.79 -24.62
CA TYR A 33 28.29 -57.07 -25.75
C TYR A 33 27.35 -57.95 -26.59
N SER A 34 27.57 -59.28 -26.60
CA SER A 34 26.61 -60.24 -27.16
C SER A 34 25.29 -60.17 -26.41
N GLN A 35 25.33 -60.16 -25.07
CA GLN A 35 24.15 -60.01 -24.25
C GLN A 35 23.46 -58.67 -24.48
N ILE A 36 24.19 -57.54 -24.46
CA ILE A 36 23.62 -56.22 -24.75
C ILE A 36 22.87 -56.21 -26.09
N SER A 37 23.43 -56.87 -27.10
CA SER A 37 22.84 -56.89 -28.43
C SER A 37 21.56 -57.74 -28.51
N ALA A 38 21.33 -58.62 -27.53
CA ALA A 38 20.15 -59.48 -27.45
C ALA A 38 18.92 -58.79 -26.85
N PHE A 39 19.10 -57.67 -26.12
CA PHE A 39 18.01 -56.95 -25.45
C PHE A 39 17.73 -55.62 -26.16
N PRO A 40 16.51 -55.38 -26.66
CA PRO A 40 16.16 -54.16 -27.39
C PRO A 40 16.52 -52.86 -26.65
N GLU A 41 16.29 -52.83 -25.33
CA GLU A 41 16.49 -51.69 -24.45
C GLU A 41 17.96 -51.26 -24.40
N THR A 42 18.89 -52.21 -24.44
CA THR A 42 20.33 -51.92 -24.39
C THR A 42 20.97 -51.83 -25.78
N LYS A 43 20.47 -52.62 -26.73
CA LYS A 43 20.88 -52.58 -28.15
C LYS A 43 20.66 -51.20 -28.76
N ALA A 44 19.59 -50.49 -28.37
CA ALA A 44 19.25 -49.17 -28.91
C ALA A 44 20.36 -48.11 -28.76
N PHE A 45 21.25 -48.27 -27.76
CA PHE A 45 22.38 -47.36 -27.53
C PHE A 45 23.56 -47.61 -28.50
N PHE A 46 23.58 -48.74 -29.21
CA PHE A 46 24.66 -49.13 -30.11
C PHE A 46 24.17 -49.20 -31.57
N LYS A 47 24.09 -48.02 -32.20
CA LYS A 47 23.57 -47.85 -33.57
C LYS A 47 24.44 -48.49 -34.66
N THR A 48 25.74 -48.64 -34.42
CA THR A 48 26.68 -49.21 -35.40
C THR A 48 27.67 -50.17 -34.72
N PRO A 49 28.24 -51.13 -35.47
CA PRO A 49 29.32 -51.99 -34.97
C PRO A 49 30.53 -51.22 -34.44
N ASP A 50 30.83 -50.06 -35.04
CA ASP A 50 31.94 -49.20 -34.60
C ASP A 50 31.72 -48.60 -33.21
N HIS A 51 30.45 -48.34 -32.81
CA HIS A 51 30.15 -47.90 -31.45
C HIS A 51 30.53 -48.97 -30.42
N VAL A 52 30.20 -50.24 -30.70
CA VAL A 52 30.56 -51.38 -29.84
C VAL A 52 32.08 -51.52 -29.76
N LYS A 53 32.78 -51.42 -30.89
CA LYS A 53 34.26 -51.49 -30.92
C LYS A 53 34.91 -50.38 -30.09
N SER A 54 34.43 -49.14 -30.22
CA SER A 54 34.92 -48.01 -29.43
C SER A 54 34.65 -48.18 -27.94
N ALA A 55 33.45 -48.67 -27.59
CA ALA A 55 33.07 -48.93 -26.20
C ALA A 55 33.88 -50.07 -25.57
N LYS A 56 34.14 -51.16 -26.31
CA LYS A 56 35.08 -52.23 -25.91
C LYS A 56 36.47 -51.70 -25.61
N ALA A 57 37.03 -50.86 -26.49
CA ALA A 57 38.36 -50.26 -26.29
C ALA A 57 38.43 -49.41 -25.00
N ARG A 58 37.37 -48.65 -24.70
CA ARG A 58 37.27 -47.86 -23.46
C ARG A 58 37.15 -48.76 -22.22
N GLN A 59 36.37 -49.83 -22.29
CA GLN A 59 36.27 -50.81 -21.20
C GLN A 59 37.62 -51.50 -20.97
N ASN A 60 38.36 -51.87 -22.02
CA ASN A 60 39.71 -52.41 -21.90
C ASN A 60 40.65 -51.46 -21.15
N SER A 61 40.69 -50.19 -21.53
CA SER A 61 41.49 -49.18 -20.84
C SER A 61 41.04 -48.97 -19.39
N HIS A 62 39.73 -49.00 -19.11
CA HIS A 62 39.20 -48.87 -17.77
C HIS A 62 39.62 -50.04 -16.86
N TRP A 63 39.50 -51.27 -17.34
CA TRP A 63 39.84 -52.48 -16.59
C TRP A 63 41.34 -52.68 -16.42
N ASP A 64 42.16 -52.26 -17.39
CA ASP A 64 43.62 -52.21 -17.23
C ASP A 64 44.03 -51.33 -16.04
N ARG A 65 43.43 -50.14 -15.92
CA ARG A 65 43.67 -49.24 -14.79
C ARG A 65 43.17 -49.81 -13.46
N LEU A 66 41.99 -50.45 -13.47
CA LEU A 66 41.44 -51.14 -12.29
C LEU A 66 42.38 -52.25 -11.83
N ALA A 67 42.81 -53.12 -12.73
CA ALA A 67 43.68 -54.27 -12.42
C ALA A 67 45.04 -53.83 -11.83
N LYS A 68 45.57 -52.69 -12.28
CA LYS A 68 46.77 -52.05 -11.70
C LYS A 68 46.56 -51.39 -10.33
N GLY A 69 45.31 -51.32 -9.87
CA GLY A 69 44.94 -50.67 -8.63
C GLY A 69 45.08 -49.14 -8.67
N GLN A 70 44.88 -48.51 -9.83
CA GLN A 70 45.04 -47.07 -10.03
C GLN A 70 43.74 -46.31 -9.73
N PHE A 71 43.41 -46.14 -8.46
CA PHE A 71 42.21 -45.41 -8.00
C PHE A 71 42.53 -43.95 -7.62
N ASP A 72 43.14 -43.20 -8.53
CA ASP A 72 43.50 -41.79 -8.34
C ASP A 72 42.39 -40.82 -8.79
N GLN A 73 42.65 -39.51 -8.71
CA GLN A 73 41.71 -38.48 -9.12
C GLN A 73 41.30 -38.61 -10.61
N SER A 74 42.24 -39.00 -11.48
CA SER A 74 41.94 -39.17 -12.91
C SER A 74 41.06 -40.39 -13.17
N TYR A 75 41.07 -41.40 -12.29
CA TYR A 75 40.11 -42.50 -12.31
C TYR A 75 38.70 -41.99 -11.96
N VAL A 76 38.57 -41.21 -10.89
CA VAL A 76 37.29 -40.63 -10.46
C VAL A 76 36.69 -39.74 -11.55
N GLU A 77 37.50 -38.91 -12.20
CA GLU A 77 37.07 -38.06 -13.32
C GLU A 77 36.58 -38.89 -14.52
N ALA A 78 37.31 -39.95 -14.86
CA ALA A 78 36.94 -40.86 -15.95
C ALA A 78 35.60 -41.54 -15.68
N VAL A 79 35.41 -42.12 -14.49
CA VAL A 79 34.15 -42.78 -14.10
C VAL A 79 33.00 -41.78 -14.01
N THR A 80 33.25 -40.57 -13.51
CA THR A 80 32.26 -39.48 -13.47
C THR A 80 31.80 -39.10 -14.88
N LYS A 81 32.73 -38.97 -15.83
CA LYS A 81 32.41 -38.67 -17.23
C LYS A 81 31.54 -39.77 -17.85
N VAL A 82 31.86 -41.03 -17.58
CA VAL A 82 31.07 -42.18 -18.02
C VAL A 82 29.68 -42.16 -17.41
N GLY A 83 29.56 -41.95 -16.10
CA GLY A 83 28.26 -41.84 -15.42
C GLY A 83 27.38 -40.72 -15.99
N LYS A 84 27.96 -39.54 -16.25
CA LYS A 84 27.24 -38.41 -16.89
C LYS A 84 26.77 -38.74 -18.32
N ILE A 85 27.52 -39.54 -19.08
CA ILE A 85 27.10 -39.99 -20.41
C ILE A 85 25.90 -40.93 -20.29
N HIS A 86 25.94 -41.91 -19.38
CA HIS A 86 24.82 -42.84 -19.17
C HIS A 86 23.55 -42.12 -18.72
N ALA A 87 23.66 -41.17 -17.78
CA ALA A 87 22.54 -40.33 -17.38
C ALA A 87 21.96 -39.53 -18.55
N ARG A 88 22.81 -38.95 -19.40
CA ARG A 88 22.38 -38.15 -20.56
C ARG A 88 21.64 -38.98 -21.62
N ILE A 89 22.08 -40.20 -21.87
CA ILE A 89 21.42 -41.08 -22.84
C ILE A 89 20.21 -41.81 -22.25
N GLY A 90 19.94 -41.66 -20.94
CA GLY A 90 18.83 -42.33 -20.26
C GLY A 90 19.07 -43.84 -20.06
N LEU A 91 20.33 -44.28 -19.97
CA LEU A 91 20.60 -45.68 -19.62
C LEU A 91 20.27 -45.89 -18.13
N GLU A 92 19.25 -46.69 -17.86
CA GLU A 92 18.89 -47.04 -16.49
C GLU A 92 20.02 -47.80 -15.78
N PRO A 93 20.27 -47.53 -14.46
CA PRO A 93 21.31 -48.19 -13.69
C PRO A 93 21.27 -49.72 -13.74
N ARG A 94 20.09 -50.34 -13.81
CA ARG A 94 19.92 -51.79 -13.90
C ARG A 94 20.68 -52.44 -15.05
N TRP A 95 20.73 -51.78 -16.20
CA TRP A 95 21.44 -52.30 -17.38
C TRP A 95 22.95 -52.18 -17.20
N TYR A 96 23.40 -51.10 -16.57
CA TYR A 96 24.80 -50.90 -16.22
C TYR A 96 25.27 -51.93 -15.19
N ILE A 97 24.51 -52.11 -14.10
CA ILE A 97 24.81 -53.04 -13.01
C ILE A 97 24.76 -54.50 -13.49
N GLY A 98 23.68 -54.90 -14.16
CA GLY A 98 23.54 -56.25 -14.73
C GLY A 98 24.64 -56.57 -15.74
N GLY A 99 25.02 -55.56 -16.52
CA GLY A 99 26.16 -55.61 -17.41
C GLY A 99 27.49 -55.94 -16.73
N TYR A 100 27.82 -55.22 -15.65
CA TYR A 100 29.00 -55.51 -14.83
C TYR A 100 28.90 -56.87 -14.14
N ALA A 101 27.70 -57.35 -13.79
CA ALA A 101 27.51 -58.66 -13.19
C ALA A 101 27.92 -59.81 -14.13
N LEU A 102 27.62 -59.68 -15.43
CA LEU A 102 28.06 -60.64 -16.46
C LEU A 102 29.57 -60.61 -16.67
N LEU A 103 30.14 -59.41 -16.69
CA LEU A 103 31.57 -59.23 -16.87
C LEU A 103 32.35 -59.81 -15.67
N LEU A 104 31.88 -59.53 -14.45
CA LEU A 104 32.49 -60.04 -13.22
C LEU A 104 32.40 -61.57 -13.12
N GLU A 105 31.27 -62.19 -13.50
CA GLU A 105 31.16 -63.65 -13.55
C GLU A 105 32.25 -64.27 -14.43
N LYS A 106 32.44 -63.75 -15.65
CA LYS A 106 33.46 -64.24 -16.59
C LYS A 106 34.88 -63.99 -16.09
N LEU A 107 35.15 -62.81 -15.55
CA LEU A 107 36.46 -62.48 -14.97
C LEU A 107 36.78 -63.38 -13.77
N ILE A 108 35.83 -63.59 -12.85
CA ILE A 108 36.02 -64.45 -11.69
C ILE A 108 36.27 -65.90 -12.13
N ALA A 109 35.47 -66.43 -13.05
CA ALA A 109 35.64 -67.79 -13.55
C ALA A 109 37.02 -68.01 -14.20
N ASN A 110 37.47 -67.07 -15.03
CA ASN A 110 38.75 -67.19 -15.74
C ASN A 110 39.95 -67.00 -14.81
N VAL A 111 39.91 -66.02 -13.90
CA VAL A 111 40.95 -65.81 -12.88
C VAL A 111 41.03 -67.03 -11.95
N LEU A 112 39.89 -67.60 -11.57
CA LEU A 112 39.84 -68.79 -10.73
C LEU A 112 40.41 -70.01 -11.45
N ALA A 113 40.06 -70.22 -12.72
CA ALA A 113 40.59 -71.31 -13.53
C ALA A 113 42.11 -71.23 -13.72
N GLU A 114 42.65 -70.03 -13.97
CA GLU A 114 44.08 -69.81 -14.11
C GLU A 114 44.86 -70.07 -12.81
N ARG A 115 44.27 -69.68 -11.67
CA ARG A 115 44.87 -69.83 -10.34
C ARG A 115 44.48 -71.12 -9.64
N TRP A 116 43.72 -71.99 -10.31
CA TRP A 116 43.22 -73.21 -9.70
C TRP A 116 44.39 -74.14 -9.34
N PRO A 117 44.36 -74.78 -8.18
CA PRO A 117 45.43 -75.71 -7.79
C PRO A 117 45.60 -76.82 -8.83
N LYS A 118 46.85 -77.07 -9.20
CA LYS A 118 47.20 -78.23 -10.03
C LYS A 118 47.43 -79.45 -9.13
N GLY A 119 47.08 -80.63 -9.63
CA GLY A 119 47.31 -81.89 -8.94
C GLY A 119 48.80 -82.14 -8.71
N ARG A 120 49.10 -83.12 -7.86
CA ARG A 120 50.47 -83.48 -7.45
C ARG A 120 51.42 -83.81 -8.62
N PHE A 121 50.86 -84.13 -9.79
CA PHE A 121 51.59 -84.41 -11.04
C PHE A 121 51.32 -83.38 -12.15
N GLY A 122 50.85 -82.17 -11.80
CA GLY A 122 50.59 -81.07 -12.75
C GLY A 122 49.27 -81.17 -13.52
N GLY A 123 48.48 -82.23 -13.34
CA GLY A 123 47.16 -82.39 -13.95
C GLY A 123 46.11 -81.43 -13.40
N ALA A 124 45.11 -81.08 -14.21
CA ALA A 124 44.01 -80.21 -13.79
C ALA A 124 43.15 -80.91 -12.71
N ILE A 125 42.84 -80.18 -11.63
CA ILE A 125 41.88 -80.64 -10.62
C ILE A 125 40.47 -80.17 -11.07
N PRO A 126 39.46 -81.06 -11.13
CA PRO A 126 38.09 -80.66 -11.45
C PRO A 126 37.50 -79.75 -10.35
N GLY A 127 36.52 -78.91 -10.69
CA GLY A 127 35.83 -78.04 -9.72
C GLY A 127 36.00 -76.54 -9.94
N ALA A 128 36.95 -76.10 -10.77
CA ALA A 128 37.21 -74.66 -10.99
C ALA A 128 36.01 -73.95 -11.62
N ALA A 129 35.36 -74.59 -12.59
CA ALA A 129 34.20 -74.04 -13.29
C ALA A 129 32.98 -73.95 -12.37
N GLU A 130 32.73 -75.00 -11.58
CA GLU A 130 31.64 -75.07 -10.62
C GLU A 130 31.78 -73.99 -9.54
N ARG A 131 32.97 -73.82 -8.96
CA ARG A 131 33.23 -72.76 -7.98
C ARG A 131 33.16 -71.36 -8.59
N GLY A 132 33.62 -71.20 -9.84
CA GLY A 132 33.51 -69.94 -10.57
C GLY A 132 32.04 -69.53 -10.77
N ALA A 133 31.19 -70.50 -11.13
CA ALA A 133 29.75 -70.28 -11.29
C ALA A 133 29.05 -69.95 -9.95
N GLU A 134 29.40 -70.65 -8.87
CA GLU A 134 28.88 -70.36 -7.52
C GLU A 134 29.22 -68.92 -7.09
N LEU A 135 30.48 -68.49 -7.25
CA LEU A 135 30.90 -67.12 -6.94
C LEU A 135 30.21 -66.09 -7.85
N GLY A 136 30.10 -66.38 -9.14
CA GLY A 136 29.39 -65.54 -10.10
C GLY A 136 27.91 -65.34 -9.73
N ALA A 137 27.23 -66.40 -9.28
CA ALA A 137 25.85 -66.33 -8.81
C ALA A 137 25.71 -65.44 -7.57
N ILE A 138 26.62 -65.54 -6.60
CA ILE A 138 26.64 -64.68 -5.41
C ILE A 138 26.84 -63.21 -5.79
N VAL A 139 27.80 -62.92 -6.68
CA VAL A 139 28.06 -61.55 -7.14
C VAL A 139 26.86 -60.98 -7.90
N LYS A 140 26.23 -61.77 -8.77
CA LYS A 140 25.00 -61.37 -9.47
C LYS A 140 23.86 -61.07 -8.51
N ALA A 141 23.64 -61.93 -7.51
CA ALA A 141 22.61 -61.71 -6.49
C ALA A 141 22.85 -60.40 -5.71
N ALA A 142 24.09 -60.15 -5.29
CA ALA A 142 24.45 -58.91 -4.60
C ALA A 142 24.25 -57.67 -5.48
N LEU A 143 24.59 -57.74 -6.77
CA LEU A 143 24.40 -56.63 -7.70
C LEU A 143 22.92 -56.37 -8.03
N ILE A 144 22.09 -57.41 -8.10
CA ILE A 144 20.63 -57.25 -8.24
C ILE A 144 20.04 -56.59 -6.99
N ASP A 145 20.46 -57.00 -5.79
CA ASP A 145 20.01 -56.40 -4.54
C ASP A 145 20.42 -54.91 -4.44
N MET A 146 21.64 -54.58 -4.88
CA MET A 146 22.10 -53.20 -5.01
C MET A 146 21.28 -52.39 -6.03
N ASP A 147 20.93 -52.98 -7.17
CA ASP A 147 20.08 -52.32 -8.18
C ASP A 147 18.74 -51.91 -7.58
N TYR A 148 18.03 -52.85 -6.95
CA TYR A 148 16.76 -52.55 -6.28
C TYR A 148 16.91 -51.48 -5.19
N SER A 149 17.93 -51.60 -4.35
CA SER A 149 18.19 -50.65 -3.26
C SER A 149 18.47 -49.24 -3.77
N ILE A 150 19.27 -49.11 -4.84
CA ILE A 150 19.61 -47.82 -5.45
C ILE A 150 18.39 -47.25 -6.17
N SER A 151 17.64 -48.05 -6.94
CA SER A 151 16.44 -47.58 -7.63
C SER A 151 15.41 -47.02 -6.67
N VAL A 152 15.09 -47.75 -5.60
CA VAL A 152 14.14 -47.28 -4.56
C VAL A 152 14.64 -45.99 -3.90
N TYR A 153 15.93 -45.91 -3.59
CA TYR A 153 16.51 -44.70 -3.01
C TYR A 153 16.38 -43.48 -3.93
N LEU A 154 16.69 -43.64 -5.22
CA LEU A 154 16.59 -42.57 -6.20
C LEU A 154 15.15 -42.12 -6.40
N GLU A 155 14.21 -43.05 -6.53
CA GLU A 155 12.78 -42.77 -6.67
C GLU A 155 12.23 -42.03 -5.44
N ALA A 156 12.56 -42.50 -4.23
CA ALA A 156 12.13 -41.85 -2.99
C ALA A 156 12.74 -40.44 -2.85
N SER A 157 14.02 -40.27 -3.19
CA SER A 157 14.68 -38.96 -3.16
C SER A 157 14.08 -37.99 -4.18
N GLU A 158 13.72 -38.46 -5.37
CA GLU A 158 13.08 -37.64 -6.39
C GLU A 158 11.64 -37.27 -5.99
N ALA A 159 10.87 -38.22 -5.46
CA ALA A 159 9.53 -37.97 -4.95
C ALA A 159 9.52 -36.92 -3.84
N ALA A 160 10.45 -37.02 -2.86
CA ALA A 160 10.59 -36.04 -1.79
C ALA A 160 10.99 -34.65 -2.32
N ARG A 161 11.86 -34.58 -3.35
CA ARG A 161 12.21 -33.32 -4.01
C ARG A 161 10.98 -32.70 -4.68
N LEU A 162 10.23 -33.48 -5.46
CA LEU A 162 9.03 -33.00 -6.14
C LEU A 162 7.95 -32.55 -5.16
N GLU A 163 7.78 -33.23 -4.03
CA GLU A 163 6.84 -32.83 -2.98
C GLU A 163 7.25 -31.49 -2.35
N THR A 164 8.54 -31.32 -2.06
CA THR A 164 9.08 -30.07 -1.52
C THR A 164 8.89 -28.91 -2.51
N GLU A 165 9.19 -29.14 -3.79
CA GLU A 165 8.99 -28.15 -4.86
C GLU A 165 7.50 -27.80 -5.02
N ALA A 166 6.60 -28.79 -4.98
CA ALA A 166 5.16 -28.56 -5.05
C ALA A 166 4.62 -27.80 -3.83
N HIS A 167 5.13 -28.11 -2.63
CA HIS A 167 4.79 -27.36 -1.42
C HIS A 167 5.25 -25.90 -1.51
N ALA A 168 6.50 -25.66 -1.94
CA ALA A 168 7.03 -24.32 -2.14
C ALA A 168 6.19 -23.50 -3.13
N ARG A 169 5.81 -24.10 -4.28
CA ARG A 169 4.92 -23.44 -5.26
C ARG A 169 3.56 -23.07 -4.66
N ARG A 170 2.93 -23.98 -3.91
CA ARG A 170 1.62 -23.70 -3.27
C ARG A 170 1.70 -22.55 -2.27
N VAL A 171 2.80 -22.48 -1.49
CA VAL A 171 3.02 -21.38 -0.55
C VAL A 171 3.21 -20.06 -1.30
N GLU A 172 4.02 -20.05 -2.36
CA GLU A 172 4.24 -18.86 -3.19
C GLU A 172 2.94 -18.37 -3.86
N GLU A 173 2.14 -19.28 -4.42
CA GLU A 173 0.84 -18.96 -5.03
C GLU A 173 -0.15 -18.38 -4.00
N ALA A 174 -0.21 -18.97 -2.79
CA ALA A 174 -1.06 -18.46 -1.72
C ALA A 174 -0.64 -17.05 -1.27
N GLN A 175 0.67 -16.83 -1.08
CA GLN A 175 1.20 -15.50 -0.73
C GLN A 175 0.95 -14.47 -1.83
N ALA A 176 1.07 -14.86 -3.11
CA ALA A 176 0.78 -13.97 -4.23
C ALA A 176 -0.69 -13.56 -4.26
N ALA A 177 -1.61 -14.51 -4.03
CA ALA A 177 -3.05 -14.24 -3.97
C ALA A 177 -3.43 -13.32 -2.79
N GLU A 178 -2.84 -13.52 -1.61
CA GLU A 178 -3.02 -12.63 -0.47
C GLU A 178 -2.52 -11.21 -0.76
N ARG A 179 -1.33 -11.08 -1.33
CA ARG A 179 -0.77 -9.77 -1.73
C ARG A 179 -1.66 -9.07 -2.76
N GLU A 180 -2.13 -9.78 -3.77
CA GLU A 180 -3.03 -9.22 -4.79
C GLU A 180 -4.34 -8.72 -4.16
N LYS A 181 -4.93 -9.50 -3.25
CA LYS A 181 -6.12 -9.10 -2.50
C LYS A 181 -5.89 -7.80 -1.71
N ALA A 182 -4.77 -7.72 -0.98
CA ALA A 182 -4.43 -6.53 -0.20
C ALA A 182 -4.23 -5.30 -1.08
N VAL A 183 -3.47 -5.42 -2.18
CA VAL A 183 -3.24 -4.33 -3.13
C VAL A 183 -4.55 -3.87 -3.77
N SER A 184 -5.44 -4.80 -4.14
CA SER A 184 -6.75 -4.48 -4.71
C SER A 184 -7.63 -3.71 -3.72
N GLN A 185 -7.69 -4.12 -2.45
CA GLN A 185 -8.47 -3.44 -1.42
C GLN A 185 -7.95 -2.04 -1.10
N VAL A 186 -6.62 -1.87 -1.01
CA VAL A 186 -5.98 -0.56 -0.84
C VAL A 186 -6.28 0.33 -2.06
N SER A 187 -6.19 -0.21 -3.27
CA SER A 187 -6.50 0.53 -4.51
C SER A 187 -7.95 0.99 -4.55
N ALA A 188 -8.89 0.14 -4.13
CA ALA A 188 -10.31 0.50 -4.00
C ALA A 188 -10.52 1.64 -2.99
N GLY A 189 -9.86 1.58 -1.83
CA GLY A 189 -9.91 2.64 -0.82
C GLY A 189 -9.33 3.98 -1.30
N MET A 190 -8.19 3.93 -2.01
CA MET A 190 -7.61 5.12 -2.65
C MET A 190 -8.52 5.70 -3.73
N ASN A 191 -9.21 4.85 -4.50
CA ASN A 191 -10.17 5.31 -5.51
C ASN A 191 -11.39 6.01 -4.89
N ALA A 192 -11.92 5.47 -3.78
CA ALA A 192 -13.01 6.08 -3.03
C ALA A 192 -12.60 7.46 -2.49
N LEU A 193 -11.42 7.55 -1.86
CA LEU A 193 -10.86 8.81 -1.37
C LEU A 193 -10.67 9.83 -2.50
N ALA A 194 -10.15 9.42 -3.66
CA ALA A 194 -9.98 10.30 -4.82
C ALA A 194 -11.30 10.85 -5.37
N LYS A 195 -12.41 10.14 -5.16
CA LYS A 195 -13.77 10.59 -5.48
C LYS A 195 -14.41 11.43 -4.37
N GLY A 196 -13.72 11.65 -3.26
CA GLY A 196 -14.24 12.36 -2.09
C GLY A 196 -15.20 11.52 -1.23
N ASP A 197 -15.28 10.21 -1.46
CA ASP A 197 -16.07 9.32 -0.61
C ASP A 197 -15.28 8.98 0.66
N LEU A 198 -15.54 9.73 1.72
CA LEU A 198 -14.93 9.52 3.03
C LEU A 198 -15.64 8.45 3.88
N THR A 199 -16.72 7.84 3.37
CA THR A 199 -17.51 6.83 4.09
C THR A 199 -16.97 5.42 3.87
N TYR A 200 -16.17 5.20 2.82
CA TYR A 200 -15.54 3.91 2.57
C TYR A 200 -14.65 3.48 3.74
N ARG A 201 -14.74 2.19 4.10
CA ARG A 201 -13.85 1.53 5.06
C ARG A 201 -13.32 0.26 4.41
N MET A 202 -12.02 0.02 4.55
CA MET A 202 -11.43 -1.23 4.08
C MET A 202 -12.00 -2.41 4.88
N PRO A 203 -12.41 -3.51 4.21
CA PRO A 203 -13.03 -4.65 4.87
C PRO A 203 -12.11 -5.38 5.84
N ALA A 204 -12.70 -6.15 6.77
CA ALA A 204 -11.96 -6.92 7.76
C ALA A 204 -11.20 -8.12 7.19
N ASP A 205 -11.56 -8.57 5.98
CA ASP A 205 -11.06 -9.79 5.34
C ASP A 205 -9.71 -9.61 4.60
N ILE A 206 -9.03 -8.48 4.83
CA ILE A 206 -7.65 -8.28 4.37
C ILE A 206 -6.73 -9.31 5.03
N PRO A 207 -5.70 -9.84 4.33
CA PRO A 207 -4.76 -10.76 4.96
C PRO A 207 -4.10 -10.14 6.18
N ALA A 208 -3.85 -10.96 7.21
CA ALA A 208 -3.45 -10.48 8.54
C ALA A 208 -2.16 -9.65 8.52
N GLU A 209 -1.20 -9.97 7.63
CA GLU A 209 0.04 -9.21 7.45
C GLU A 209 -0.20 -7.74 7.06
N TYR A 210 -1.32 -7.46 6.38
CA TYR A 210 -1.70 -6.12 5.93
C TYR A 210 -2.76 -5.45 6.82
N ALA A 211 -3.14 -6.04 7.95
CA ALA A 211 -4.16 -5.50 8.85
C ALA A 211 -3.82 -4.08 9.33
N LYS A 212 -2.53 -3.78 9.55
CA LYS A 212 -2.09 -2.43 9.92
C LYS A 212 -2.42 -1.38 8.85
N ILE A 213 -2.28 -1.73 7.57
CA ILE A 213 -2.61 -0.81 6.45
C ILE A 213 -4.12 -0.51 6.46
N ARG A 214 -4.95 -1.54 6.70
CA ARG A 214 -6.40 -1.38 6.88
C ARG A 214 -6.73 -0.42 8.00
N ASP A 215 -6.14 -0.65 9.17
CA ASP A 215 -6.45 0.11 10.38
C ASP A 215 -6.01 1.57 10.25
N ASP A 216 -4.79 1.81 9.74
CA ASP A 216 -4.27 3.16 9.51
C ASP A 216 -5.12 3.93 8.48
N PHE A 217 -5.50 3.28 7.37
CA PHE A 217 -6.36 3.91 6.37
C PHE A 217 -7.75 4.24 6.93
N ASN A 218 -8.39 3.32 7.64
CA ASN A 218 -9.72 3.54 8.22
C ASN A 218 -9.68 4.68 9.25
N GLN A 219 -8.62 4.77 10.06
CA GLN A 219 -8.43 5.88 10.99
C GLN A 219 -8.20 7.22 10.27
N ALA A 220 -7.45 7.23 9.16
CA ALA A 220 -7.27 8.43 8.35
C ALA A 220 -8.59 8.91 7.74
N MET A 221 -9.41 8.00 7.21
CA MET A 221 -10.73 8.29 6.67
C MET A 221 -11.68 8.87 7.72
N GLU A 222 -11.70 8.29 8.92
CA GLU A 222 -12.49 8.80 10.05
C GLU A 222 -12.09 10.24 10.43
N ARG A 223 -10.79 10.54 10.48
CA ARG A 223 -10.31 11.91 10.76
C ARG A 223 -10.71 12.90 9.66
N LEU A 224 -10.59 12.50 8.40
CA LEU A 224 -11.00 13.33 7.27
C LEU A 224 -12.51 13.60 7.29
N GLU A 225 -13.32 12.58 7.53
CA GLU A 225 -14.78 12.68 7.68
C GLU A 225 -15.17 13.65 8.80
N GLY A 226 -14.50 13.55 9.95
CA GLY A 226 -14.69 14.46 11.07
C GLY A 226 -14.38 15.91 10.72
N MET A 227 -13.26 16.17 10.04
CA MET A 227 -12.88 17.53 9.61
C MET A 227 -13.91 18.11 8.62
N VAL A 228 -14.34 17.34 7.63
CA VAL A 228 -15.36 17.79 6.65
C VAL A 228 -16.69 18.07 7.35
N SER A 229 -17.07 17.26 8.32
CA SER A 229 -18.29 17.47 9.12
C SER A 229 -18.21 18.77 9.93
N THR A 230 -17.06 19.08 10.54
CA THR A 230 -16.85 20.35 11.25
C THR A 230 -16.90 21.55 10.30
N ILE A 231 -16.30 21.45 9.11
CA ILE A 231 -16.34 22.51 8.10
C ILE A 231 -17.80 22.77 7.71
N LYS A 232 -18.58 21.71 7.42
CA LYS A 232 -20.00 21.83 7.09
C LYS A 232 -20.79 22.55 8.18
N ALA A 233 -20.66 22.11 9.44
CA ALA A 233 -21.35 22.73 10.57
C ALA A 233 -20.98 24.22 10.74
N THR A 234 -19.72 24.57 10.50
CA THR A 234 -19.24 25.95 10.56
C THR A 234 -19.82 26.78 9.41
N SER A 235 -19.84 26.25 8.19
CA SER A 235 -20.46 26.92 7.04
C SER A 235 -21.95 27.15 7.23
N ASP A 236 -22.68 26.17 7.77
CA ASP A 236 -24.11 26.30 8.08
C ASP A 236 -24.35 27.40 9.14
N SER A 237 -23.49 27.46 10.16
CA SER A 237 -23.53 28.54 11.18
C SER A 237 -23.27 29.93 10.57
N ILE A 238 -22.27 30.06 9.69
CA ILE A 238 -21.97 31.33 9.00
C ILE A 238 -23.13 31.76 8.11
N ALA A 239 -23.75 30.82 7.39
CA ALA A 239 -24.91 31.12 6.55
C ALA A 239 -26.08 31.65 7.37
N GLN A 240 -26.35 31.03 8.53
CA GLN A 240 -27.38 31.49 9.46
C GLN A 240 -27.06 32.90 10.00
N SER A 241 -25.85 33.13 10.51
CA SER A 241 -25.45 34.46 11.02
C SER A 241 -25.51 35.53 9.93
N SER A 242 -25.17 35.19 8.69
CA SER A 242 -25.26 36.11 7.56
C SER A 242 -26.72 36.51 7.26
N GLN A 243 -27.66 35.57 7.40
CA GLN A 243 -29.08 35.85 7.23
C GLN A 243 -29.64 36.73 8.36
N GLU A 244 -29.19 36.52 9.61
CA GLU A 244 -29.52 37.38 10.75
C GLU A 244 -28.98 38.80 10.57
N ILE A 245 -27.74 38.96 10.09
CA ILE A 245 -27.16 40.27 9.78
C ILE A 245 -27.96 40.97 8.69
N ASN A 246 -28.35 40.27 7.61
CA ASN A 246 -29.12 40.87 6.54
C ASN A 246 -30.49 41.38 7.04
N SER A 247 -31.19 40.58 7.84
CA SER A 247 -32.46 40.99 8.46
C SER A 247 -32.27 42.19 9.40
N GLY A 248 -31.21 42.20 10.20
CA GLY A 248 -30.89 43.33 11.08
C GLY A 248 -30.52 44.60 10.31
N ALA A 249 -29.84 44.48 9.17
CA ALA A 249 -29.52 45.59 8.30
C ALA A 249 -30.78 46.18 7.63
N GLU A 250 -31.73 45.34 7.21
CA GLU A 250 -33.03 45.79 6.69
C GLU A 250 -33.85 46.55 7.74
N ASP A 251 -33.94 46.04 8.97
CA ASP A 251 -34.61 46.74 10.08
C ASP A 251 -33.94 48.09 10.40
N LEU A 252 -32.61 48.11 10.46
CA LEU A 252 -31.86 49.35 10.70
C LEU A 252 -32.08 50.37 9.58
N SER A 253 -32.10 49.93 8.31
CA SER A 253 -32.40 50.80 7.17
C SER A 253 -33.79 51.41 7.30
N LEU A 254 -34.81 50.59 7.58
CA LEU A 254 -36.19 51.05 7.77
C LEU A 254 -36.29 52.08 8.92
N ARG A 255 -35.64 51.80 10.05
CA ARG A 255 -35.61 52.71 11.19
C ARG A 255 -34.87 54.01 10.89
N THR A 256 -33.81 53.94 10.08
CA THR A 256 -33.06 55.13 9.64
C THR A 256 -33.92 56.00 8.72
N GLU A 257 -34.69 55.39 7.80
CA GLU A 257 -35.68 56.11 6.97
C GLU A 257 -36.77 56.77 7.83
N GLN A 258 -37.31 56.06 8.82
CA GLN A 258 -38.31 56.61 9.74
C GLN A 258 -37.75 57.77 10.58
N GLN A 259 -36.51 57.66 11.07
CA GLN A 259 -35.86 58.75 11.79
C GLN A 259 -35.59 59.96 10.90
N ALA A 260 -35.18 59.75 9.65
CA ALA A 260 -35.00 60.82 8.69
C ALA A 260 -36.32 61.57 8.44
N ALA A 261 -37.43 60.85 8.25
CA ALA A 261 -38.76 61.45 8.09
C ALA A 261 -39.20 62.25 9.34
N ALA A 262 -38.98 61.70 10.55
CA ALA A 262 -39.30 62.40 11.79
C ALA A 262 -38.46 63.67 11.99
N LEU A 263 -37.19 63.66 11.57
CA LEU A 263 -36.33 64.84 11.56
C LEU A 263 -36.82 65.90 10.55
N GLU A 264 -37.31 65.47 9.39
CA GLU A 264 -37.89 66.34 8.37
C GLU A 264 -39.16 67.06 8.89
N GLU A 265 -40.05 66.32 9.56
CA GLU A 265 -41.25 66.87 10.21
C GLU A 265 -40.88 67.84 11.36
N THR A 266 -39.87 67.48 12.16
CA THR A 266 -39.37 68.35 13.23
C THR A 266 -38.78 69.65 12.67
N ALA A 267 -38.03 69.57 11.58
CA ALA A 267 -37.47 70.75 10.91
C ALA A 267 -38.58 71.66 10.38
N ALA A 268 -39.58 71.11 9.68
CA ALA A 268 -40.74 71.87 9.20
C ALA A 268 -41.53 72.54 10.33
N THR A 269 -41.75 71.82 11.44
CA THR A 269 -42.41 72.36 12.64
C THR A 269 -41.58 73.48 13.27
N THR A 270 -40.26 73.33 13.29
CA THR A 270 -39.33 74.36 13.80
C THR A 270 -39.34 75.61 12.93
N GLU A 271 -39.43 75.47 11.61
CA GLU A 271 -39.61 76.61 10.68
C GLU A 271 -40.94 77.34 10.90
N GLN A 272 -42.04 76.60 11.07
CA GLN A 272 -43.35 77.18 11.39
C GLN A 272 -43.36 77.92 12.75
N LEU A 273 -42.70 77.36 13.76
CA LEU A 273 -42.51 78.00 15.05
C LEU A 273 -41.68 79.28 14.92
N ALA A 274 -40.58 79.26 14.18
CA ALA A 274 -39.75 80.44 13.93
C ALA A 274 -40.54 81.56 13.22
N ALA A 275 -41.37 81.20 12.23
CA ALA A 275 -42.27 82.14 11.55
C ALA A 275 -43.31 82.73 12.52
N SER A 276 -43.91 81.90 13.37
CA SER A 276 -44.89 82.34 14.37
C SER A 276 -44.26 83.29 15.39
N VAL A 277 -43.06 82.99 15.88
CA VAL A 277 -42.30 83.86 16.79
C VAL A 277 -41.98 85.20 16.13
N LYS A 278 -41.60 85.20 14.85
CA LYS A 278 -41.36 86.44 14.08
C LYS A 278 -42.63 87.29 13.96
N THR A 279 -43.77 86.67 13.70
CA THR A 279 -45.08 87.35 13.67
C THR A 279 -45.45 87.92 15.03
N SER A 280 -45.30 87.15 16.11
CA SER A 280 -45.53 87.62 17.49
C SER A 280 -44.62 88.80 17.84
N ALA A 281 -43.34 88.74 17.47
CA ALA A 281 -42.42 89.86 17.68
C ALA A 281 -42.84 91.11 16.90
N HIS A 282 -43.34 90.97 15.66
CA HIS A 282 -43.87 92.10 14.89
C HIS A 282 -45.13 92.70 15.51
N ALA A 283 -46.08 91.86 15.92
CA ALA A 283 -47.31 92.28 16.59
C ALA A 283 -47.03 93.00 17.93
N SER A 284 -46.07 92.51 18.70
CA SER A 284 -45.61 93.19 19.92
C SER A 284 -45.03 94.57 19.61
N ARG A 285 -44.21 94.72 18.56
CA ARG A 285 -43.68 96.04 18.14
C ARG A 285 -44.80 96.99 17.70
N GLN A 286 -45.79 96.51 16.97
CA GLN A 286 -46.96 97.32 16.59
C GLN A 286 -47.78 97.73 17.81
N SER A 287 -47.96 96.83 18.78
CA SER A 287 -48.70 97.12 20.02
C SER A 287 -47.98 98.18 20.86
N VAL A 288 -46.64 98.14 20.93
CA VAL A 288 -45.83 99.20 21.56
C VAL A 288 -46.03 100.53 20.85
N ALA A 289 -45.95 100.55 19.51
CA ALA A 289 -46.16 101.79 18.74
C ALA A 289 -47.56 102.39 18.94
N LEU A 290 -48.60 101.56 18.97
CA LEU A 290 -49.97 102.00 19.27
C LEU A 290 -50.11 102.53 20.71
N ALA A 291 -49.44 101.91 21.68
CA ALA A 291 -49.43 102.39 23.06
C ALA A 291 -48.71 103.75 23.18
N ASP A 292 -47.60 103.95 22.45
CA ASP A 292 -46.90 105.24 22.37
C ASP A 292 -47.81 106.32 21.73
N GLU A 293 -48.53 105.99 20.65
CA GLU A 293 -49.50 106.89 20.02
C GLU A 293 -50.64 107.26 20.97
N ALA A 294 -51.24 106.27 21.65
CA ALA A 294 -52.29 106.50 22.64
C ALA A 294 -51.80 107.38 23.80
N THR A 295 -50.55 107.20 24.24
CA THR A 295 -49.91 108.03 25.25
C THR A 295 -49.75 109.48 24.77
N ASN A 296 -49.28 109.69 23.53
CA ASN A 296 -49.19 111.03 22.93
C ASN A 296 -50.55 111.73 22.80
N VAL A 297 -51.59 110.99 22.43
CA VAL A 297 -52.97 111.51 22.36
C VAL A 297 -53.47 111.87 23.76
N ALA A 298 -53.22 111.03 24.76
CA ALA A 298 -53.57 111.32 26.15
C ALA A 298 -52.83 112.55 26.69
N ASP A 299 -51.54 112.72 26.37
CA ASP A 299 -50.76 113.90 26.73
C ASP A 299 -51.33 115.17 26.07
N THR A 300 -51.64 115.11 24.78
CA THR A 300 -52.27 116.22 24.05
C THR A 300 -53.64 116.57 24.64
N GLY A 301 -54.46 115.56 24.93
CA GLY A 301 -55.74 115.72 25.63
C GLY A 301 -55.57 116.33 27.02
N GLY A 302 -54.51 115.94 27.74
CA GLY A 302 -54.13 116.53 29.02
C GLY A 302 -53.83 118.02 28.93
N VAL A 303 -53.12 118.46 27.88
CA VAL A 303 -52.89 119.89 27.59
C VAL A 303 -54.22 120.61 27.32
N ILE A 304 -55.11 120.04 26.50
CA ILE A 304 -56.43 120.63 26.20
C ILE A 304 -57.28 120.78 27.48
N ILE A 305 -57.26 119.78 28.37
CA ILE A 305 -57.96 119.85 29.66
C ILE A 305 -57.34 120.92 30.57
N GLN A 306 -56.00 121.06 30.60
CA GLN A 306 -55.35 122.16 31.33
C GLN A 306 -55.78 123.53 30.78
N ASP A 307 -55.84 123.69 29.46
CA ASP A 307 -56.32 124.93 28.82
C ASP A 307 -57.80 125.21 29.16
N ALA A 308 -58.64 124.17 29.21
CA ALA A 308 -60.04 124.27 29.60
C ALA A 308 -60.20 124.65 31.08
N ILE A 309 -59.40 124.08 31.99
CA ILE A 309 -59.35 124.47 33.41
C ILE A 309 -58.92 125.92 33.55
N ALA A 310 -57.87 126.35 32.83
CA ALA A 310 -57.43 127.74 32.83
C ALA A 310 -58.51 128.69 32.31
N ALA A 311 -59.25 128.30 31.27
CA ALA A 311 -60.39 129.06 30.78
C ALA A 311 -61.54 129.14 31.80
N MET A 312 -61.88 128.03 32.46
CA MET A 312 -62.86 128.00 33.55
C MET A 312 -62.45 128.89 34.73
N SER A 313 -61.17 128.89 35.09
CA SER A 313 -60.64 129.76 36.14
C SER A 313 -60.74 131.25 35.76
N ARG A 314 -60.48 131.61 34.49
CA ARG A 314 -60.75 132.97 33.99
C ARG A 314 -62.25 133.33 34.03
N ILE A 315 -63.14 132.39 33.73
CA ILE A 315 -64.60 132.58 33.84
C ILE A 315 -65.01 132.77 35.31
N GLU A 316 -64.45 131.99 36.23
CA GLU A 316 -64.67 132.13 37.66
C GLU A 316 -64.22 133.52 38.16
N GLU A 317 -63.00 133.94 37.79
CA GLU A 317 -62.49 135.27 38.13
C GLU A 317 -63.35 136.39 37.53
N GLY A 318 -63.80 136.23 36.27
CA GLY A 318 -64.74 137.13 35.62
C GLY A 318 -66.09 137.18 36.33
N SER A 319 -66.63 136.03 36.75
CA SER A 319 -67.88 135.93 37.50
C SER A 319 -67.75 136.55 38.89
N LYS A 320 -66.58 136.45 39.53
CA LYS A 320 -66.28 137.09 40.81
C LYS A 320 -66.22 138.62 40.67
N LYS A 321 -65.60 139.14 39.60
CA LYS A 321 -65.66 140.57 39.25
C LYS A 321 -67.08 141.04 38.95
N ILE A 322 -67.88 140.24 38.25
CA ILE A 322 -69.31 140.55 38.03
C ILE A 322 -70.05 140.57 39.38
N SER A 323 -69.80 139.61 40.27
CA SER A 323 -70.39 139.57 41.61
C SER A 323 -69.98 140.78 42.46
N GLU A 324 -68.74 141.25 42.36
CA GLU A 324 -68.27 142.49 43.00
C GLU A 324 -69.02 143.71 42.44
N ILE A 325 -69.21 143.77 41.11
CA ILE A 325 -70.00 144.83 40.46
C ILE A 325 -71.48 144.78 40.90
N THR A 326 -72.12 143.61 40.93
CA THR A 326 -73.51 143.49 41.40
C THR A 326 -73.65 143.82 42.88
N THR A 327 -72.65 143.50 43.71
CA THR A 327 -72.62 143.90 45.12
C THR A 327 -72.49 145.41 45.27
N VAL A 328 -71.74 146.07 44.39
CA VAL A 328 -71.70 147.55 44.33
C VAL A 328 -73.03 148.13 43.82
N ILE A 329 -73.71 147.46 42.88
CA ILE A 329 -75.03 147.90 42.36
C ILE A 329 -76.12 147.74 43.43
N ASP A 330 -76.15 146.64 44.19
CA ASP A 330 -77.09 146.44 45.30
C ASP A 330 -76.81 147.40 46.48
N GLY A 331 -75.61 147.98 46.55
CA GLY A 331 -75.31 149.07 47.49
C GLY A 331 -75.79 150.45 47.04
N ILE A 332 -76.29 150.61 45.81
CA ILE A 332 -76.71 151.90 45.21
C ILE A 332 -78.25 152.04 45.16
N ILE A 333 -79.00 150.98 45.44
CA ILE A 333 -80.48 150.96 45.49
C ILE A 333 -80.95 151.01 46.95
#